data_AF-A0A4Y2CA48-F1
#
_entry.id   AF-A0A4Y2CA48-F1
#
_cell.length_a   1.000
_cell.length_b   1.000
_cell.length_c   1.000
_cell.angle_alpha   90.00
_cell.angle_beta   90.00
_cell.angle_gamma   90.00
#
_symmetry.space_group_name_H-M   'P 1'
#
loop_
_entity.id
_entity.type
_entity.pdbx_description
1 polymer ?
#
loop_
_entity_poly.entity_id
_entity_poly.type
_entity_poly.pdbx_seq_one_letter_code
_entity_poly.pdbx_strand_id
1 'polypeptide(L)'
;MQDGSSLHIANPVKRLIGMCFGNDGIINRHFPSNWSPRSLDLNPCDFWLWGHLKHVVFSGPILNLVELKTSIEQTHSQHQHRYTPISSGTCYFWV
;
A
#
# COMPACT_ATOMS: atom_id res chain seq x y z
N MET A 1 -4.98 -1.32 -2.54
CA MET A 1 -5.25 -2.72 -3.00
C MET A 1 -4.53 -3.72 -2.11
N GLN A 2 -5.03 -4.95 -1.93
CA GLN A 2 -4.39 -6.00 -1.12
C GLN A 2 -3.97 -7.18 -2.00
N ASP A 3 -2.89 -7.87 -1.64
CA ASP A 3 -2.53 -9.13 -2.29
C ASP A 3 -3.49 -10.24 -1.84
N GLY A 4 -3.74 -11.22 -2.72
CA GLY A 4 -4.65 -12.33 -2.42
C GLY A 4 -4.03 -13.38 -1.46
N SER A 5 -3.22 -12.97 -0.48
CA SER A 5 -2.63 -13.89 0.50
C SER A 5 -3.68 -14.53 1.39
N SER A 6 -3.46 -15.78 1.80
CA SER A 6 -4.41 -16.59 2.59
C SER A 6 -4.87 -15.89 3.88
N LEU A 7 -4.02 -15.06 4.49
CA LEU A 7 -4.35 -14.28 5.68
C LEU A 7 -5.40 -13.19 5.40
N HIS A 8 -5.34 -12.56 4.22
CA HIS A 8 -6.28 -11.52 3.78
C HIS A 8 -7.60 -12.09 3.23
N ILE A 9 -7.66 -13.41 3.01
CA ILE A 9 -8.84 -14.12 2.50
C ILE A 9 -9.65 -14.78 3.64
N ALA A 10 -9.12 -14.82 4.86
CA ALA A 10 -9.80 -15.40 6.02
C ALA A 10 -11.16 -14.72 6.29
N ASN A 11 -12.20 -15.52 6.53
CA ASN A 11 -13.56 -15.04 6.82
C ASN A 11 -13.67 -13.95 7.90
N PRO A 12 -12.97 -14.02 9.05
CA PRO A 12 -13.03 -12.95 10.04
C PRO A 12 -12.49 -11.62 9.50
N VAL A 13 -11.42 -11.66 8.70
CA VAL A 13 -10.82 -10.49 8.05
C VAL A 13 -11.77 -9.91 7.01
N LYS A 14 -12.37 -10.75 6.15
CA LYS A 14 -13.36 -10.31 5.16
C LYS A 14 -14.57 -9.61 5.78
N ARG A 15 -15.10 -10.16 6.87
CA ARG A 15 -16.24 -9.58 7.60
C ARG A 15 -15.88 -8.21 8.17
N LEU A 16 -14.71 -8.09 8.79
CA LEU A 16 -14.24 -6.82 9.33
C LEU A 16 -14.08 -5.76 8.22
N ILE A 17 -13.44 -6.11 7.11
CA ILE A 17 -13.22 -5.18 6.00
C ILE A 17 -14.55 -4.76 5.37
N GLY A 18 -15.47 -5.72 5.13
CA GLY A 18 -16.80 -5.43 4.61
C GLY A 18 -17.63 -4.53 5.52
N MET A 19 -17.49 -4.66 6.86
CA MET A 19 -18.14 -3.77 7.82
C MET A 19 -17.54 -2.36 7.83
N CYS A 20 -16.23 -2.22 7.66
CA CYS A 20 -15.56 -0.92 7.70
C CYS A 20 -15.70 -0.12 6.40
N PHE A 21 -15.70 -0.79 5.25
CA PHE A 21 -15.54 -0.13 3.95
C PHE A 21 -16.66 -0.42 2.94
N GLY A 22 -17.60 -1.30 3.27
CA GLY A 22 -18.61 -1.80 2.33
C GLY A 22 -18.02 -2.76 1.30
N ASN A 23 -18.87 -3.58 0.68
CA ASN A 23 -18.41 -4.66 -0.21
C ASN A 23 -18.08 -4.21 -1.64
N ASP A 24 -18.54 -3.03 -2.05
CA ASP A 24 -18.53 -2.60 -3.45
C ASP A 24 -17.17 -2.02 -3.90
N GLY A 25 -16.37 -1.52 -2.95
CA GLY A 25 -15.03 -0.94 -3.20
C GLY A 25 -13.86 -1.90 -2.95
N ILE A 26 -14.12 -3.14 -2.49
CA ILE A 26 -13.07 -4.07 -2.09
C ILE A 26 -12.66 -4.95 -3.28
N ILE A 27 -11.43 -4.78 -3.73
CA ILE A 27 -10.80 -5.63 -4.74
C ILE A 27 -10.01 -6.73 -4.01
N ASN A 28 -10.57 -7.94 -3.93
CA ASN A 28 -9.97 -9.10 -3.25
C ASN A 28 -10.51 -10.40 -3.89
N ARG A 29 -9.74 -11.48 -3.77
CA ARG A 29 -10.16 -12.83 -4.16
C ARG A 29 -11.43 -13.18 -3.34
N HIS A 30 -12.51 -13.52 -4.03
CA HIS A 30 -13.86 -13.78 -3.47
C HIS A 30 -14.74 -12.55 -3.15
N PHE A 31 -14.36 -11.34 -3.58
CA PHE A 31 -15.28 -10.19 -3.69
C PHE A 31 -15.74 -10.04 -5.15
N PRO A 32 -16.79 -9.24 -5.45
CA PRO A 32 -17.35 -9.11 -6.80
C PRO A 32 -16.28 -8.70 -7.83
N SER A 33 -15.35 -7.84 -7.43
CA SER A 33 -14.16 -7.46 -8.18
C SER A 33 -13.04 -8.48 -7.95
N ASN A 34 -13.15 -9.61 -8.66
CA ASN A 34 -12.28 -10.76 -8.46
C ASN A 34 -10.89 -10.53 -9.07
N TRP A 35 -9.83 -10.66 -8.27
CA TRP A 35 -8.45 -10.46 -8.71
C TRP A 35 -7.78 -11.77 -9.12
N SER A 36 -7.00 -11.75 -10.21
CA SER A 36 -6.30 -12.94 -10.69
C SER A 36 -5.21 -13.36 -9.69
N PRO A 37 -5.07 -14.67 -9.38
CA PRO A 37 -4.00 -15.15 -8.53
C PRO A 37 -2.63 -14.87 -9.17
N ARG A 38 -1.70 -14.33 -8.38
CA ARG A 38 -0.31 -13.95 -8.72
C ARG A 38 -0.09 -12.64 -9.49
N SER A 39 -1.00 -11.66 -9.42
CA SER A 39 -0.75 -10.36 -10.06
C SER A 39 0.05 -9.40 -9.17
N LEU A 40 1.17 -9.83 -8.57
CA LEU A 40 2.03 -8.95 -7.76
C LEU A 40 2.41 -7.66 -8.52
N ASP A 41 2.51 -7.73 -9.85
CA ASP A 41 2.85 -6.61 -10.73
C ASP A 41 1.77 -5.53 -10.85
N LEU A 42 0.54 -5.80 -10.39
CA LEU A 42 -0.59 -4.87 -10.50
C LEU A 42 -0.92 -4.15 -9.19
N ASN A 43 -0.20 -4.42 -8.10
CA ASN A 43 -0.30 -3.62 -6.88
C ASN A 43 0.67 -2.43 -7.00
N PRO A 44 0.20 -1.17 -6.99
CA PRO A 44 1.08 0.00 -7.01
C PRO A 44 2.15 -0.03 -5.89
N CYS A 45 1.80 -0.67 -4.77
CA CYS A 45 2.71 -0.86 -3.65
C CYS A 45 3.89 -1.78 -4.02
N ASP A 46 3.62 -2.91 -4.66
CA ASP A 46 4.64 -3.91 -5.02
C ASP A 46 5.43 -3.50 -6.27
N PHE A 47 4.76 -2.93 -7.28
CA PHE A 47 5.37 -2.50 -8.53
C PHE A 47 6.30 -1.30 -8.33
N TRP A 48 5.88 -0.30 -7.55
CA TRP A 48 6.58 0.97 -7.50
C TRP A 48 7.05 1.34 -6.08
N LEU A 49 6.14 1.36 -5.09
CA LEU A 49 6.48 1.88 -3.76
C LEU A 49 7.60 1.08 -3.10
N TRP A 50 7.53 -0.25 -3.15
CA TRP A 50 8.50 -1.11 -2.50
C TRP A 50 9.89 -1.03 -3.16
N GLY A 51 9.94 -0.91 -4.49
CA GLY A 51 11.17 -0.66 -5.24
C GLY A 51 11.81 0.67 -4.86
N HIS A 52 11.00 1.74 -4.81
CA HIS A 52 11.44 3.07 -4.43
C HIS A 52 11.94 3.13 -2.98
N LEU A 53 11.16 2.61 -2.03
CA LEU A 53 11.53 2.57 -0.61
C LEU A 53 12.85 1.84 -0.41
N LYS A 54 13.04 0.67 -1.05
CA LYS A 54 14.32 -0.06 -0.94
C LYS A 54 15.49 0.76 -1.47
N HIS A 55 15.31 1.43 -2.60
CA HIS A 55 16.37 2.26 -3.19
C HIS A 55 16.76 3.43 -2.28
N VAL A 56 15.80 4.09 -1.63
CA VAL A 56 16.07 5.24 -0.76
C VAL A 56 16.58 4.79 0.61
N VAL A 57 15.89 3.86 1.27
CA VAL A 57 16.19 3.43 2.64
C VAL A 57 17.54 2.73 2.72
N PHE A 58 17.89 1.88 1.74
CA PHE A 58 19.16 1.15 1.70
C PHE A 58 20.25 1.84 0.86
N SER A 59 20.10 3.12 0.56
CA SER A 59 21.14 3.90 -0.13
C SER A 59 22.41 4.08 0.70
N GLY A 60 22.32 3.93 2.02
CA GLY A 60 23.43 3.98 2.97
C GLY A 60 23.46 2.78 3.92
N PRO A 61 24.55 2.59 4.67
CA PRO A 61 24.65 1.55 5.69
C PRO A 61 23.62 1.82 6.79
N ILE A 62 22.87 0.78 7.15
CA ILE A 62 21.90 0.80 8.25
C ILE A 62 22.49 -0.04 9.39
N LEU A 63 22.79 0.60 10.52
CA LEU A 63 23.54 -0.04 11.60
C LEU A 63 22.63 -0.66 12.67
N ASN A 64 21.38 -0.20 12.78
CA ASN A 64 20.44 -0.67 13.79
C ASN A 64 18.98 -0.45 13.39
N LEU A 65 18.06 -1.02 14.18
CA LEU A 65 16.62 -0.93 13.94
C LEU A 65 16.06 0.50 14.04
N VAL A 66 16.68 1.37 14.84
CA VAL A 66 16.24 2.75 15.02
C VAL A 66 16.48 3.55 13.74
N GLU A 67 17.69 3.45 13.18
CA GLU A 67 18.04 4.06 11.89
C GLU A 67 17.14 3.59 10.75
N LEU A 68 16.84 2.28 10.71
CA LEU A 68 15.91 1.73 9.73
C LEU A 68 14.53 2.38 9.82
N LYS A 69 13.96 2.46 11.03
CA LYS A 69 12.64 3.06 11.26
C LYS A 69 12.62 4.53 10.88
N THR A 70 13.62 5.30 11.33
CA THR A 70 13.75 6.72 11.01
C THR A 70 13.87 6.96 9.49
N SER A 71 14.64 6.13 8.79
CA SER A 71 14.80 6.23 7.33
C SER A 71 13.49 5.93 6.57
N ILE A 72 12.72 4.93 7.02
CA ILE A 72 11.40 4.62 6.47
C ILE A 72 10.42 5.78 6.69
N GLU A 73 10.35 6.32 7.92
CA GLU A 73 9.48 7.45 8.26
C GLU A 73 9.83 8.71 7.45
N GLN A 74 11.12 9.04 7.34
CA GLN A 74 11.60 10.16 6.54
C GLN A 74 11.23 10.00 5.07
N THR A 75 11.46 8.82 4.49
CA THR A 75 11.13 8.54 3.09
C THR A 75 9.63 8.68 2.84
N HIS A 76 8.80 8.21 3.78
CA HIS A 76 7.35 8.36 3.71
C HIS A 76 6.92 9.84 3.74
N SER A 77 7.45 10.65 4.67
CA SER A 77 7.15 12.08 4.76
C SER A 77 7.58 12.85 3.51
N GLN A 78 8.75 12.55 2.95
CA GLN A 78 9.24 13.16 1.71
C GLN A 78 8.34 12.82 0.52
N HIS A 79 7.89 11.58 0.43
CA HIS A 79 6.94 11.14 -0.59
C HIS A 79 5.61 11.89 -0.46
N GLN A 80 5.04 12.00 0.73
CA GLN A 80 3.80 12.73 0.95
C GLN A 80 3.92 14.20 0.53
N HIS A 81 4.99 14.90 0.92
CA HIS A 81 5.18 16.31 0.57
C HIS A 81 5.35 16.54 -0.94
N ARG A 82 5.89 15.56 -1.68
CA ARG A 82 6.07 15.66 -3.13
C ARG A 82 4.77 15.51 -3.92
N TYR A 83 3.76 14.88 -3.34
CA TYR A 83 2.46 14.62 -3.97
C TYR A 83 1.27 15.29 -3.28
N THR A 84 1.47 16.01 -2.16
CA THR A 84 0.43 16.89 -1.60
C THR A 84 0.17 18.05 -2.55
N PRO A 85 -1.04 18.18 -3.13
CA PRO A 85 -1.37 19.33 -3.94
C PRO A 85 -1.39 20.58 -3.06
N ILE A 86 -0.66 21.62 -3.48
CA ILE A 86 -0.82 22.98 -2.96
C ILE A 86 -2.29 23.32 -3.18
N SER A 87 -3.02 23.60 -2.09
CA SER A 87 -4.47 23.75 -2.06
C SER A 87 -5.02 24.56 -3.24
N SER A 88 -5.64 23.87 -4.20
CA SER A 88 -6.74 24.39 -5.00
C SER A 88 -7.46 23.18 -5.58
N GLY A 89 -8.72 23.03 -5.17
CA GLY A 89 -9.43 21.76 -5.25
C GLY A 89 -9.51 21.16 -6.65
N THR A 90 -9.31 19.85 -6.75
CA THR A 90 -10.20 18.88 -7.41
C THR A 90 -9.51 17.51 -7.46
N CYS A 91 -10.34 16.48 -7.29
CA CYS A 91 -10.09 15.07 -7.62
C CYS A 91 -8.96 14.34 -6.87
N TYR A 92 -9.34 13.69 -5.77
CA TYR A 92 -8.55 12.63 -5.15
C TYR A 92 -8.47 11.43 -6.10
N PHE A 93 -7.33 11.29 -6.78
CA PHE A 93 -6.90 10.02 -7.36
C PHE A 93 -6.08 9.30 -6.29
N TRP A 94 -6.72 8.40 -5.55
CA TRP A 94 -6.02 7.40 -4.74
C TRP A 94 -6.38 6.03 -5.31
N VAL A 95 -5.37 5.34 -5.85
CA VAL A 95 -5.37 3.90 -6.18
C VAL A 95 -4.71 3.16 -5.00
#